data_AF-A0AA88ADM9-F1
#
_entry.id   AF-A0AA88ADM9-F1
#
_cell.length_a   1.000
_cell.length_b   1.000
_cell.length_c   1.000
_cell.angle_alpha   90.00
_cell.angle_beta   90.00
_cell.angle_gamma   90.00
#
_symmetry.space_group_name_H-M   'P 1'
#
loop_
_entity.id
_entity.type
_entity.pdbx_description
1 polymer ?
#
loop_
_entity_poly.entity_id
_entity_poly.type
_entity_poly.pdbx_seq_one_letter_code
_entity_poly.pdbx_strand_id
1 'polypeptide(L)' 'MEMLTLTASSVTPMAALCTVRRRFTVRSDGFPSFLPKEVEKIKDPFARKLAARIERLPVLLCP' A
#
# COMPACT_ATOMS: atom_id res chain seq x y z
N MET A 1 35.70 -52.57 15.57
CA MET A 1 34.33 -52.05 15.37
C MET A 1 34.45 -50.54 15.44
N GLU A 2 34.70 -49.88 14.31
CA GLU A 2 34.83 -48.42 14.26
C GLU A 2 33.54 -47.87 13.63
N MET A 3 32.72 -47.18 14.43
CA MET A 3 31.51 -46.49 13.98
C MET A 3 31.87 -45.02 13.75
N LEU A 4 31.92 -44.60 12.48
CA LEU A 4 32.13 -43.21 12.12
C LEU A 4 30.83 -42.43 12.34
N THR A 5 30.76 -41.66 13.42
CA THR A 5 29.61 -40.83 13.79
C THR A 5 29.52 -39.59 12.90
N LEU A 6 28.46 -39.50 12.09
CA LEU A 6 28.13 -38.34 11.28
C LEU A 6 27.44 -37.28 12.15
N THR A 7 28.17 -36.25 12.57
CA THR A 7 27.56 -35.08 13.21
C THR A 7 26.97 -34.16 12.13
N ALA A 8 25.65 -34.06 12.11
CA ALA A 8 24.91 -33.17 11.21
C ALA A 8 25.16 -31.70 11.57
N SER A 9 25.67 -30.92 10.61
CA SER A 9 25.84 -29.48 10.74
C SER A 9 24.47 -28.79 10.66
N SER A 10 24.06 -28.14 11.75
CA SER A 10 22.82 -27.38 11.82
C SER A 10 22.85 -26.20 10.85
N VAL A 11 21.89 -26.16 9.93
CA VAL A 11 21.61 -24.99 9.08
C VAL A 11 21.18 -23.80 9.94
N THR A 12 21.90 -22.69 9.81
CA THR A 12 21.52 -21.40 10.39
C THR A 12 20.32 -20.83 9.63
N PRO A 13 19.22 -20.45 10.30
CA PRO A 13 18.15 -19.73 9.61
C PRO A 13 18.61 -18.29 9.34
N MET A 14 18.62 -17.89 8.07
CA MET A 14 18.76 -16.49 7.69
C MET A 14 17.57 -15.70 8.23
N ALA A 15 17.81 -14.80 9.17
CA ALA A 15 16.81 -13.87 9.63
C ALA A 15 16.46 -12.89 8.50
N ALA A 16 15.35 -13.15 7.80
CA ALA A 16 14.79 -12.21 6.85
C ALA A 16 14.22 -11.00 7.62
N LEU A 17 14.92 -9.87 7.59
CA LEU A 17 14.43 -8.63 8.18
C LEU A 17 13.29 -8.09 7.30
N CYS A 18 12.05 -8.45 7.66
CA CYS A 18 10.85 -7.97 6.99
C CYS A 18 10.73 -6.44 7.08
N THR A 19 10.85 -5.83 5.90
CA THR A 19 10.45 -4.48 5.48
C THR A 19 9.74 -3.60 6.52
N VAL A 20 10.31 -2.41 6.73
CA VAL A 20 9.71 -1.32 7.50
C VAL A 20 8.33 -0.97 6.93
N ARG A 21 7.27 -1.43 7.59
CA ARG A 21 5.90 -0.98 7.32
C ARG A 21 5.72 0.43 7.87
N ARG A 22 6.03 1.44 7.06
CA ARG A 22 5.64 2.82 7.36
C ARG A 22 4.10 2.87 7.35
N ARG A 23 3.51 3.13 8.51
CA ARG A 23 2.06 3.38 8.63
C ARG A 23 1.79 4.77 8.08
N PHE A 24 1.55 4.87 6.77
CA PHE A 24 1.02 6.11 6.19
C PHE A 24 -0.46 6.20 6.50
N THR A 25 -0.79 7.08 7.44
CA THR A 25 -2.17 7.50 7.71
C THR A 25 -2.48 8.68 6.79
N VAL A 26 -3.26 8.44 5.75
CA VAL A 26 -3.80 9.51 4.90
C VAL A 26 -5.05 10.02 5.62
N ARG A 27 -4.96 11.23 6.19
CA ARG A 27 -6.13 11.97 6.65
C ARG A 27 -6.71 12.73 5.46
N SER A 28 -7.95 12.44 5.11
CA SER A 28 -8.76 13.23 4.20
C SER A 28 -9.90 13.79 5.05
N ASP A 29 -10.00 15.11 5.14
CA ASP A 29 -11.01 15.81 5.94
C ASP A 29 -12.40 15.83 5.25
N GLY A 30 -12.56 15.05 4.19
CA GLY A 30 -13.76 14.98 3.37
C GLY A 30 -13.45 14.57 1.94
N PHE A 31 -14.47 14.06 1.25
CA PHE A 31 -14.39 13.78 -0.18
C PHE A 31 -14.50 15.11 -0.94
N PRO A 32 -13.68 15.37 -1.97
CA PRO A 32 -13.73 16.64 -2.64
C PRO A 32 -15.09 16.87 -3.29
N SER A 33 -15.66 18.06 -3.09
CA SER A 33 -16.99 18.45 -3.58
C SER A 33 -17.12 18.42 -5.10
N PHE A 34 -15.99 18.43 -5.81
CA PHE A 34 -15.97 18.40 -7.27
C PHE A 34 -16.14 16.98 -7.84
N LEU A 35 -15.93 15.93 -7.03
CA LEU A 35 -16.12 14.57 -7.50
C LEU A 35 -17.57 14.12 -7.33
N PRO A 36 -18.06 13.26 -8.22
CA PRO A 36 -19.39 12.68 -8.09
C PRO A 36 -19.52 11.86 -6.79
N LYS A 37 -20.74 11.82 -6.22
CA LYS A 37 -21.05 11.01 -5.02
C LYS A 37 -20.83 9.52 -5.26
N GLU A 38 -20.89 9.09 -6.52
CA GLU A 38 -20.65 7.73 -6.98
C GLU A 38 -19.28 7.19 -6.60
N VAL A 39 -18.30 8.05 -6.33
CA VAL A 39 -16.97 7.59 -5.94
C VAL A 39 -16.98 6.85 -4.59
N GLU A 40 -17.94 7.14 -3.71
CA GLU A 40 -18.15 6.38 -2.47
C GLU A 40 -18.53 4.91 -2.74
N LYS A 41 -19.12 4.62 -3.91
CA LYS A 41 -19.53 3.27 -4.32
C LYS A 41 -18.37 2.45 -4.92
N ILE A 42 -17.20 3.06 -5.16
CA ILE A 42 -16.03 2.34 -5.66
C ILE A 42 -15.55 1.34 -4.60
N LYS A 43 -15.55 0.05 -4.94
CA LYS A 43 -15.15 -1.03 -4.03
C LYS A 43 -13.65 -0.99 -3.72
N ASP A 44 -12.82 -0.75 -4.73
CA ASP A 44 -11.36 -0.71 -4.55
C ASP A 44 -10.95 0.49 -3.68
N PRO A 45 -10.37 0.25 -2.49
CA PRO A 45 -9.91 1.32 -1.61
C PRO A 45 -8.79 2.17 -2.23
N PHE A 46 -7.99 1.62 -3.16
CA PHE A 46 -6.93 2.39 -3.82
C PHE A 46 -7.50 3.36 -4.85
N ALA A 47 -8.38 2.88 -5.74
CA ALA A 47 -9.10 3.74 -6.67
C ALA A 47 -9.86 4.86 -5.95
N ARG A 48 -10.51 4.56 -4.83
CA ARG A 48 -11.22 5.56 -4.01
C ARG A 48 -10.29 6.62 -3.43
N LYS A 49 -9.11 6.22 -2.92
CA LYS A 49 -8.08 7.15 -2.43
C LYS A 49 -7.43 7.96 -3.55
N LEU A 50 -7.24 7.36 -4.72
CA LEU A 50 -6.68 8.03 -5.90
C LEU A 50 -7.64 9.13 -6.36
N ALA A 51 -8.93 8.81 -6.46
CA ALA A 51 -9.95 9.77 -6.83
C ALA A 51 -9.94 10.98 -5.89
N ALA A 52 -9.91 10.77 -4.56
CA ALA A 52 -9.83 11.85 -3.57
C ALA A 52 -8.64 12.83 -3.74
N ARG A 53 -7.60 12.45 -4.50
CA ARG A 53 -6.40 13.25 -4.77
C ARG A 53 -6.40 13.96 -6.12
N ILE A 54 -7.42 13.77 -6.96
CA ILE A 54 -7.53 14.48 -8.23
C ILE A 54 -7.71 15.97 -7.92
N GLU A 55 -7.17 16.87 -8.74
CA GLU A 55 -7.44 18.30 -8.64
C GLU A 55 -7.90 18.80 -10.00
N ARG A 56 -8.89 19.72 -10.02
CA ARG A 56 -9.32 20.35 -11.27
C ARG A 56 -8.33 21.42 -11.67
N LEU A 57 -7.77 21.31 -12.86
CA LEU A 57 -7.07 22.42 -13.47
C LEU A 57 -8.09 23.46 -13.95
N PRO A 58 -7.88 24.77 -13.66
CA PRO A 58 -8.71 25.81 -14.22
C PRO A 58 -8.54 25.80 -15.74
N VAL A 59 -9.65 25.60 -16.46
CA VAL A 59 -9.69 25.74 -17.92
C VAL A 59 -10.42 27.03 -18.22
N LEU A 60 -9.78 27.91 -18.98
CA LEU A 60 -10.48 29.06 -19.55
C LEU A 60 -11.54 28.52 -20.50
N LEU A 61 -12.80 28.70 -20.14
CA LEU A 61 -13.89 28.47 -21.07
C LEU A 61 -13.75 29.56 -22.15
N CYS A 62 -13.36 29.17 -23.36
CA CYS A 62 -13.43 30.08 -24.49
C CYS A 62 -14.91 30.49 -24.67
N PRO A 63 -15.23 31.79 -24.64
CA PRO A 63 -16.60 32.30 -24.76
C PRO A 63 -17.20 32.08 -26.14
#